data_AF-A0A5D2NV48-F1
#
_entry.id   AF-A0A5D2NV48-F1
#
_cell.length_a   1.000
_cell.length_b   1.000
_cell.length_c   1.000
_cell.angle_alpha   90.00
_cell.angle_beta   90.00
_cell.angle_gamma   90.00
#
_symmetry.space_group_name_H-M   'P 1'
#
loop_
_entity.id
_entity.type
_entity.pdbx_description
1 polymer ?
#
loop_
_entity_poly.entity_id
_entity_poly.type
_entity_poly.pdbx_seq_one_letter_code
_entity_poly.pdbx_strand_id
1 'polypeptide(L)'
;MDTRLKRAARAGNVSDLYSIIERDGNVLKNLDEVEFVNTPLHIAAENGCTEFAMEILSLKPSFARKLHRGLSPIHLAVQAGHKEMVLRFIEIDKDLVRIRGKNGETPLHYISRVGNYDGLLDKFLEACPDCIRDVTTINSTALHIATENNRLDVLQVLIRTLKKKDYCREVVNRKDKDGNTALHIAARNNQPEMLKLLLNCKADKYDTNQHGLTALEVAQEHNSRESITILRGCFFPVFSNFNHKMEKQIMASATKASSLIFHDMDNISDQDRNALLVILGLLLTTTYQASLSPPGGVWQGDSPSEPFHHIPIEERDSPGSIGTSVLGESYFLIFYILAYVVFIVTFFLTLALLKPFPNGFRTALEVLLAFLAMCFDQSLSSIAPTFSIAVTLRIFSTIIFILMVFVCIAYHQVSKLSVSIVGCWIFPSYSLSLFAGEKVVAVIQVFLLFLVLYDEFWKGTILVVGYSLFLWMGIPCCIRRMLVIL
;
A
#
# COMPACT_ATOMS: atom_id res chain seq x y z
N MET A 1 16.68 48.26 -11.15
CA MET A 1 17.92 47.60 -11.62
C MET A 1 18.52 48.39 -12.77
N ASP A 2 19.81 48.73 -12.65
CA ASP A 2 20.63 49.43 -13.65
C ASP A 2 20.54 48.75 -15.04
N THR A 3 20.48 49.56 -16.09
CA THR A 3 20.45 49.11 -17.49
C THR A 3 21.74 48.36 -17.85
N ARG A 4 22.88 48.71 -17.25
CA ARG A 4 24.16 48.03 -17.47
C ARG A 4 24.15 46.61 -16.93
N LEU A 5 23.67 46.44 -15.69
CA LEU A 5 23.56 45.13 -15.05
C LEU A 5 22.55 44.22 -15.77
N LYS A 6 21.43 44.79 -16.25
CA LYS A 6 20.48 44.07 -17.13
C LYS A 6 21.16 43.56 -18.40
N ARG A 7 21.98 44.38 -19.05
CA ARG A 7 22.68 44.02 -20.28
C ARG A 7 23.75 42.95 -20.03
N ALA A 8 24.52 43.07 -18.96
CA ALA A 8 25.51 42.08 -18.55
C ALA A 8 24.84 40.71 -18.29
N ALA A 9 23.73 40.69 -17.55
CA ALA A 9 22.98 39.47 -17.26
C ALA A 9 22.36 38.83 -18.50
N ARG A 10 21.87 39.63 -19.45
CA ARG A 10 21.32 39.13 -20.72
C ARG A 10 22.40 38.57 -21.64
N ALA A 11 23.59 39.17 -21.65
CA ALA A 11 24.72 38.71 -22.45
C ALA A 11 25.54 37.59 -21.79
N GLY A 12 25.32 37.33 -20.49
CA GLY A 12 26.12 36.40 -19.71
C GLY A 12 27.55 36.88 -19.42
N ASN A 13 27.82 38.19 -19.48
CA ASN A 13 29.17 38.72 -19.32
C ASN A 13 29.54 38.91 -17.83
N VAL A 14 30.30 37.95 -17.29
CA VAL A 14 30.80 37.97 -15.90
C VAL A 14 31.78 39.11 -15.66
N SER A 15 32.61 39.47 -16.63
CA SER A 15 33.56 40.60 -16.49
C SER A 15 32.81 41.93 -16.31
N ASP A 16 31.72 42.13 -17.06
CA ASP A 16 30.88 43.31 -16.90
C ASP A 16 30.22 43.36 -15.52
N LEU A 17 29.79 42.21 -14.98
CA LEU A 17 29.23 42.10 -13.62
C LEU A 17 30.23 42.62 -12.58
N TYR A 18 31.48 42.14 -12.63
CA TYR A 18 32.52 42.58 -11.71
C TYR A 18 32.85 44.07 -11.86
N SER A 19 32.92 44.58 -13.10
CA SER A 19 33.14 46.03 -13.34
C SER A 19 32.02 46.92 -12.77
N ILE A 20 30.79 46.39 -12.67
CA ILE A 20 29.65 47.09 -12.07
C ILE A 20 29.75 47.05 -10.55
N ILE A 21 30.12 45.90 -9.97
CA ILE A 21 30.32 45.73 -8.52
C ILE A 21 31.47 46.60 -8.01
N GLU A 22 32.57 46.73 -8.76
CA GLU A 22 33.68 47.62 -8.40
C GLU A 22 33.27 49.09 -8.35
N ARG A 23 32.34 49.51 -9.23
CA ARG A 23 31.81 50.87 -9.25
C ARG A 23 30.79 51.13 -8.14
N ASP A 24 29.99 50.11 -7.79
CA ASP A 24 29.00 50.15 -6.72
C ASP A 24 28.94 48.80 -5.99
N GLY A 25 29.68 48.69 -4.88
CA GLY A 25 29.74 47.46 -4.09
C GLY A 25 28.41 47.08 -3.42
N ASN A 26 27.45 48.00 -3.31
CA ASN A 26 26.14 47.75 -2.72
C ASN A 26 25.06 47.38 -3.75
N VAL A 27 25.40 47.32 -5.05
CA VAL A 27 24.43 47.10 -6.13
C VAL A 27 23.57 45.84 -5.93
N LEU A 28 24.18 44.72 -5.51
CA LEU A 28 23.46 43.46 -5.29
C LEU A 28 22.67 43.47 -3.98
N LYS A 29 23.19 44.13 -2.93
CA LYS A 29 22.51 44.26 -1.64
C LYS A 29 21.23 45.08 -1.77
N ASN A 30 21.30 46.21 -2.46
CA ASN A 30 20.15 47.09 -2.70
C ASN A 30 19.03 46.37 -3.47
N LEU A 31 19.39 45.47 -4.39
CA LEU A 31 18.40 44.64 -5.10
C LEU A 31 17.79 43.57 -4.18
N ASP A 32 18.58 42.99 -3.28
CA ASP A 32 18.10 41.97 -2.36
C ASP A 32 17.12 42.49 -1.31
N GLU A 33 17.23 43.76 -0.93
CA GLU A 33 16.30 44.41 0.00
C GLU A 33 14.89 44.57 -0.59
N VAL A 34 14.77 44.64 -1.92
CA VAL A 34 13.47 44.73 -2.58
C VAL A 34 12.83 43.34 -2.70
N GLU A 35 11.58 43.22 -2.22
CA GLU A 35 10.87 41.94 -2.21
C GLU A 35 10.48 41.47 -3.62
N PHE A 36 9.88 42.37 -4.41
CA PHE A 36 9.43 42.10 -5.79
C PHE A 36 10.31 42.80 -6.81
N VAL A 37 11.47 42.20 -7.11
CA VAL A 37 12.44 42.78 -8.04
C VAL A 37 12.82 41.79 -9.14
N ASN A 38 13.00 42.31 -10.36
CA ASN A 38 13.65 41.56 -11.42
C ASN A 38 15.17 41.57 -11.17
N THR A 39 15.69 40.50 -10.55
CA THR A 39 17.13 40.37 -10.25
C THR A 39 17.95 40.01 -11.52
N PRO A 40 19.28 40.18 -11.51
CA PRO A 40 20.13 39.72 -12.61
C PRO A 40 19.99 38.22 -12.86
N LEU A 41 19.73 37.44 -11.81
CA LEU A 41 19.53 35.99 -11.89
C LEU A 41 18.26 35.62 -12.67
N HIS A 42 17.17 36.39 -12.55
CA HIS A 42 15.96 36.16 -13.36
C HIS A 42 16.26 36.35 -14.85
N ILE A 43 16.99 37.42 -15.21
CA ILE A 43 17.36 37.70 -16.61
C ILE A 43 18.31 36.63 -17.15
N ALA A 44 19.33 36.26 -16.37
CA ALA A 44 20.25 35.19 -16.75
C ALA A 44 19.49 33.88 -16.96
N ALA A 45 18.54 33.56 -16.08
CA ALA A 45 17.70 32.36 -16.18
C ALA A 45 16.76 32.35 -17.37
N GLU A 46 16.21 33.50 -17.77
CA GLU A 46 15.41 33.61 -18.99
C GLU A 46 16.26 33.40 -20.26
N ASN A 47 17.53 33.84 -20.24
CA ASN A 47 18.43 33.80 -21.41
C ASN A 47 19.39 32.59 -21.45
N GLY A 48 19.40 31.74 -20.42
CA GLY A 48 20.23 30.54 -20.38
C GLY A 48 21.71 30.82 -20.10
N CYS A 49 22.05 31.96 -19.51
CA CYS A 49 23.44 32.33 -19.19
C CYS A 49 23.93 31.60 -17.92
N THR A 50 24.23 30.30 -18.02
CA THR A 50 24.55 29.43 -16.87
C THR A 50 25.73 29.92 -16.04
N GLU A 51 26.88 30.23 -16.66
CA GLU A 51 28.07 30.71 -15.93
C GLU A 51 27.78 32.00 -15.15
N PHE A 52 27.11 32.95 -15.79
CA PHE A 52 26.69 34.19 -15.14
C PHE A 52 25.72 33.93 -13.97
N ALA A 53 24.78 33.00 -14.15
CA ALA A 53 23.84 32.63 -13.10
C ALA A 53 24.55 31.99 -11.89
N MET A 54 25.55 31.13 -12.13
CA MET A 54 26.35 30.52 -11.07
C MET A 54 27.17 31.56 -10.32
N GLU A 55 27.77 32.51 -11.04
CA GLU A 55 28.52 33.61 -10.42
C GLU A 55 27.63 34.53 -9.57
N ILE A 56 26.44 34.86 -10.07
CA ILE A 56 25.48 35.65 -9.27
C ILE A 56 25.04 34.89 -8.02
N LEU A 57 24.87 33.56 -8.11
CA LEU A 57 24.51 32.73 -6.97
C LEU A 57 25.65 32.60 -5.95
N SER A 58 26.91 32.53 -6.38
CA SER A 58 28.06 32.53 -5.47
C SER A 58 28.15 33.83 -4.69
N LEU A 59 27.88 34.96 -5.36
CA LEU A 59 27.89 36.29 -4.73
C LEU A 59 26.65 36.55 -3.87
N LYS A 60 25.46 36.10 -4.31
CA LYS A 60 24.19 36.41 -3.65
C LYS A 60 23.16 35.26 -3.78
N PRO A 61 23.25 34.20 -2.96
CA PRO A 61 22.37 33.03 -3.02
C PRO A 61 20.88 33.34 -2.83
N SER A 62 20.54 34.39 -2.09
CA SER A 62 19.14 34.78 -1.80
C SER A 62 18.32 35.05 -3.07
N PHE A 63 18.96 35.44 -4.17
CA PHE A 63 18.29 35.65 -5.46
C PHE A 63 17.64 34.38 -6.02
N ALA A 64 18.10 33.18 -5.65
CA ALA A 64 17.50 31.92 -6.11
C ALA A 64 16.01 31.78 -5.74
N ARG A 65 15.62 32.40 -4.62
CA ARG A 65 14.27 32.27 -4.03
C ARG A 65 13.40 33.51 -4.24
N LYS A 66 13.96 34.61 -4.75
CA LYS A 66 13.21 35.84 -5.07
C LYS A 66 12.21 35.58 -6.20
N LEU A 67 11.08 36.28 -6.16
CA LEU A 67 10.03 36.18 -7.17
C LEU A 67 9.92 37.47 -7.97
N HIS A 68 9.93 37.36 -9.30
CA HIS A 68 9.56 38.42 -10.23
C HIS A 68 8.33 38.01 -11.03
N ARG A 69 7.25 38.81 -10.97
CA ARG A 69 5.94 38.47 -11.58
C ARG A 69 5.40 37.10 -11.12
N GLY A 70 5.77 36.70 -9.90
CA GLY A 70 5.43 35.40 -9.32
C GLY A 70 6.27 34.23 -9.83
N LEU A 71 7.39 34.47 -10.50
CA LEU A 71 8.31 33.42 -10.96
C LEU A 71 9.67 33.58 -10.28
N SER A 72 10.22 32.48 -9.77
CA SER A 72 11.63 32.45 -9.36
C SER A 72 12.55 32.15 -10.54
N PRO A 73 13.87 32.34 -10.44
CA PRO A 73 14.79 32.04 -11.53
C PRO A 73 14.70 30.61 -12.05
N ILE A 74 14.52 29.60 -11.19
CA ILE A 74 14.35 28.21 -11.64
C ILE A 74 13.06 28.01 -12.45
N HIS A 75 11.98 28.75 -12.16
CA HIS A 75 10.77 28.72 -12.99
C HIS A 75 11.03 29.24 -14.40
N LEU A 76 11.77 30.36 -14.52
CA LEU A 76 12.13 30.96 -15.80
C LEU A 76 13.04 30.03 -16.62
N ALA A 77 14.04 29.42 -15.97
CA ALA A 77 14.94 28.46 -16.61
C ALA A 77 14.19 27.22 -17.12
N VAL A 78 13.25 26.68 -16.33
CA VAL A 78 12.37 25.58 -16.76
C VAL A 78 11.48 26.00 -17.93
N GLN A 79 10.84 27.16 -17.83
CA GLN A 79 9.93 27.66 -18.88
C GLN A 79 10.65 27.91 -20.20
N ALA A 80 11.90 28.38 -20.15
CA ALA A 80 12.73 28.64 -21.32
C ALA A 80 13.49 27.40 -21.83
N GLY A 81 13.43 26.26 -21.14
CA GLY A 81 14.05 25.01 -21.57
C GLY A 81 15.56 24.91 -21.30
N HIS A 82 16.11 25.72 -20.41
CA HIS A 82 17.55 25.75 -20.10
C HIS A 82 17.95 24.64 -19.12
N LYS A 83 17.90 23.39 -19.58
CA LYS A 83 18.14 22.19 -18.76
C LYS A 83 19.40 22.28 -17.90
N GLU A 84 20.55 22.60 -18.51
CA GLU A 84 21.84 22.61 -17.79
C GLU A 84 21.80 23.56 -16.59
N MET A 85 21.25 24.76 -16.78
CA MET A 85 21.09 25.72 -15.70
C MET A 85 20.17 25.20 -14.58
N VAL A 86 19.07 24.52 -14.94
CA VAL A 86 18.17 23.93 -13.94
C VAL A 86 18.88 22.84 -13.14
N LEU A 87 19.70 22.00 -13.77
CA LEU A 87 20.49 20.99 -13.07
C LEU A 87 21.46 21.63 -12.08
N ARG A 88 22.16 22.69 -12.50
CA ARG A 88 23.05 23.45 -11.62
C ARG A 88 22.32 24.10 -10.44
N PHE A 89 21.11 24.62 -10.64
CA PHE A 89 20.29 25.11 -9.53
C PHE A 89 19.93 24.01 -8.54
N ILE A 90 19.55 22.82 -9.02
CA ILE A 90 19.22 21.66 -8.17
C ILE A 90 20.46 21.16 -7.39
N GLU A 91 21.64 21.21 -7.99
CA GLU A 91 22.91 20.84 -7.34
C GLU A 91 23.26 21.78 -6.18
N ILE A 92 22.99 23.07 -6.33
CA ILE A 92 23.21 24.08 -5.29
C ILE A 92 22.21 23.89 -4.14
N ASP A 93 20.92 23.75 -4.47
CA ASP A 93 19.87 23.64 -3.48
C ASP A 93 18.68 22.85 -4.04
N LYS A 94 18.49 21.63 -3.50
CA LYS A 94 17.42 20.72 -3.92
C LYS A 94 16.04 21.26 -3.57
N ASP A 95 15.90 22.13 -2.58
CA ASP A 95 14.60 22.68 -2.18
C ASP A 95 14.06 23.70 -3.20
N LEU A 96 14.90 24.18 -4.13
CA LEU A 96 14.46 25.08 -5.20
C LEU A 96 13.37 24.44 -6.09
N VAL A 97 13.34 23.10 -6.19
CA VAL A 97 12.32 22.37 -6.97
C VAL A 97 10.92 22.47 -6.39
N ARG A 98 10.77 22.93 -5.15
CA ARG A 98 9.49 23.09 -4.45
C ARG A 98 9.09 24.55 -4.22
N ILE A 99 9.84 25.52 -4.75
CA ILE A 99 9.47 26.92 -4.63
C ILE A 99 8.10 27.13 -5.25
N ARG A 100 7.21 27.79 -4.51
CA ARG A 100 5.87 28.14 -4.98
C ARG A 100 5.89 29.53 -5.59
N GLY A 101 5.65 29.59 -6.89
CA GLY A 101 5.45 30.82 -7.64
C GLY A 101 3.98 31.26 -7.65
N LYS A 102 3.60 31.93 -8.74
CA LYS A 102 2.24 32.41 -9.00
C LYS A 102 1.26 31.23 -8.95
N ASN A 103 0.09 31.44 -8.34
CA ASN A 103 -0.94 30.42 -8.13
C ASN A 103 -0.47 29.20 -7.31
N GLY A 104 0.64 29.30 -6.58
CA GLY A 104 1.22 28.19 -5.83
C GLY A 104 1.87 27.12 -6.70
N GLU A 105 2.14 27.43 -7.97
CA GLU A 105 2.79 26.49 -8.89
C GLU A 105 4.26 26.33 -8.55
N THR A 106 4.73 25.08 -8.59
CA THR A 106 6.14 24.73 -8.44
C THR A 106 6.79 24.53 -9.80
N PRO A 107 8.13 24.49 -9.92
CA PRO A 107 8.76 24.24 -11.21
C PRO A 107 8.34 22.89 -11.84
N LEU A 108 7.99 21.87 -11.03
CA LEU A 108 7.39 20.61 -11.54
C LEU A 108 6.05 20.85 -12.26
N HIS A 109 5.21 21.74 -11.75
CA HIS A 109 3.96 22.13 -12.41
C HIS A 109 4.22 22.82 -13.75
N TYR A 110 5.29 23.62 -13.84
CA TYR A 110 5.72 24.22 -15.10
C TYR A 110 6.25 23.16 -16.10
N ILE A 111 7.07 22.20 -15.66
CA ILE A 111 7.48 21.06 -16.50
C ILE A 111 6.25 20.33 -17.04
N SER A 112 5.23 20.14 -16.19
CA SER A 112 3.99 19.45 -16.57
C SER A 112 3.16 20.21 -17.60
N ARG A 113 3.35 21.52 -17.71
CA ARG A 113 2.68 22.38 -18.71
C ARG A 113 3.45 22.45 -20.01
N VAL A 114 4.75 22.71 -19.92
CA VAL A 114 5.60 23.05 -21.07
C VAL A 114 6.12 21.77 -21.75
N GLY A 115 6.45 20.73 -20.98
CA GLY A 115 6.94 19.43 -21.48
C GLY A 115 8.17 18.90 -20.75
N ASN A 116 8.45 17.60 -20.93
CA ASN A 116 9.67 16.98 -20.37
C ASN A 116 10.83 17.03 -21.37
N TYR A 117 11.48 18.19 -21.50
CA TYR A 117 12.66 18.32 -22.35
C TYR A 117 13.85 17.56 -21.75
N ASP A 118 14.50 16.74 -22.57
CA ASP A 118 15.76 16.05 -22.27
C ASP A 118 15.79 15.30 -20.91
N GLY A 119 14.64 14.78 -20.45
CA GLY A 119 14.55 14.02 -19.19
C GLY A 119 14.69 14.87 -17.92
N LEU A 120 14.41 16.18 -17.98
CA LEU A 120 14.47 17.07 -16.82
C LEU A 120 13.57 16.60 -15.67
N LEU A 121 12.40 16.06 -15.98
CA LEU A 121 11.45 15.54 -14.99
C LEU A 121 12.06 14.42 -14.13
N ASP A 122 12.84 13.51 -14.73
CA ASP A 122 13.48 12.43 -14.00
C ASP A 122 14.45 12.99 -12.94
N LYS A 123 15.19 14.06 -13.28
CA LYS A 123 16.11 14.74 -12.37
C LYS A 123 15.40 15.43 -11.21
N PHE A 124 14.23 16.02 -11.44
CA PHE A 124 13.39 16.57 -10.37
C PHE A 124 12.93 15.50 -9.39
N LEU A 125 12.46 14.37 -9.92
CA LEU A 125 11.95 13.26 -9.11
C LEU A 125 13.08 12.51 -8.38
N GLU A 126 14.29 12.47 -8.93
CA GLU A 126 15.50 11.97 -8.26
C GLU A 126 15.92 12.90 -7.11
N ALA A 127 15.91 14.22 -7.34
CA ALA A 127 16.32 15.20 -6.34
C ALA A 127 15.33 15.32 -5.18
N CYS A 128 14.03 15.33 -5.47
CA CYS A 128 12.96 15.42 -4.48
C CYS A 128 11.74 14.58 -4.90
N PRO A 129 11.65 13.29 -4.52
CA PRO A 129 10.52 12.43 -4.89
C PRO A 129 9.17 12.97 -4.42
N ASP A 130 9.13 13.67 -3.30
CA ASP A 130 7.90 14.18 -2.69
C ASP A 130 7.32 15.39 -3.43
N CYS A 131 8.03 16.00 -4.39
CA CYS A 131 7.52 17.15 -5.14
C CYS A 131 6.32 16.77 -6.02
N ILE A 132 6.14 15.49 -6.36
CA ILE A 132 4.98 14.99 -7.10
C ILE A 132 3.65 15.14 -6.36
N ARG A 133 3.70 15.29 -5.02
CA ARG A 133 2.54 15.49 -4.15
C ARG A 133 2.16 16.96 -3.99
N ASP A 134 3.01 17.88 -4.46
CA ASP A 134 2.69 19.31 -4.41
C ASP A 134 1.44 19.62 -5.21
N VAL A 135 0.70 20.60 -4.71
CA VAL A 135 -0.55 21.08 -5.29
C VAL A 135 -0.52 22.59 -5.42
N THR A 136 -1.17 23.08 -6.46
CA THR A 136 -1.40 24.51 -6.67
C THR A 136 -2.47 25.06 -5.70
N THR A 137 -2.71 26.37 -5.75
CA THR A 137 -3.79 27.04 -5.00
C THR A 137 -5.20 26.53 -5.33
N ILE A 138 -5.37 25.90 -6.50
CA ILE A 138 -6.63 25.27 -6.92
C ILE A 138 -6.62 23.75 -6.71
N ASN A 139 -5.72 23.25 -5.87
CA ASN A 139 -5.52 21.83 -5.56
C ASN A 139 -5.18 20.94 -6.77
N SER A 140 -4.69 21.52 -7.87
CA SER A 140 -4.25 20.74 -9.03
C SER A 140 -2.85 20.18 -8.77
N THR A 141 -2.69 18.88 -9.02
CA THR A 141 -1.38 18.21 -9.03
C THR A 141 -0.71 18.32 -10.39
N ALA A 142 0.57 17.93 -10.48
CA ALA A 142 1.29 17.78 -11.75
C ALA A 142 0.55 16.90 -12.78
N LEU A 143 -0.18 15.86 -12.34
CA LEU A 143 -1.00 15.02 -13.22
C LEU A 143 -2.13 15.82 -13.88
N HIS A 144 -2.84 16.66 -13.12
CA HIS A 144 -3.93 17.49 -13.66
C HIS A 144 -3.39 18.44 -14.74
N ILE A 145 -2.27 19.11 -14.47
CA ILE A 145 -1.67 20.06 -15.41
C ILE A 145 -1.16 19.34 -16.66
N ALA A 146 -0.51 18.18 -16.51
CA ALA A 146 -0.05 17.39 -17.65
C ALA A 146 -1.22 16.95 -18.53
N THR A 147 -2.32 16.49 -17.93
CA THR A 147 -3.52 16.09 -18.66
C THR A 147 -4.19 17.27 -19.35
N GLU A 148 -4.36 18.39 -18.66
CA GLU A 148 -4.99 19.60 -19.22
C GLU A 148 -4.21 20.14 -20.43
N ASN A 149 -2.87 20.02 -20.42
CA ASN A 149 -2.00 20.47 -21.51
C ASN A 149 -1.65 19.35 -22.52
N ASN A 150 -2.31 18.19 -22.45
CA ASN A 150 -2.07 17.04 -23.31
C ASN A 150 -0.58 16.59 -23.36
N ARG A 151 0.14 16.70 -22.25
CA ARG A 151 1.54 16.27 -22.08
C ARG A 151 1.64 14.79 -21.73
N LEU A 152 1.45 13.94 -22.75
CA LEU A 152 1.52 12.48 -22.59
C LEU A 152 2.92 12.00 -22.15
N ASP A 153 3.96 12.66 -22.66
CA ASP A 153 5.38 12.45 -22.30
C ASP A 153 5.62 12.60 -20.80
N VAL A 154 5.13 13.71 -20.21
CA VAL A 154 5.23 13.99 -18.78
C VAL A 154 4.39 13.00 -17.99
N LEU A 155 3.14 12.76 -18.41
CA LEU A 155 2.21 11.90 -17.70
C LEU A 155 2.73 10.47 -17.56
N GLN A 156 3.39 9.93 -18.61
CA GLN A 156 4.01 8.61 -18.58
C GLN A 156 5.10 8.49 -17.51
N VAL A 157 5.97 9.50 -17.40
CA VAL A 157 7.06 9.51 -16.41
C VAL A 157 6.49 9.65 -14.99
N LEU A 158 5.53 10.56 -14.78
CA LEU A 158 4.86 10.73 -13.49
C LEU A 158 4.20 9.42 -13.03
N ILE A 159 3.42 8.77 -13.91
CA ILE A 159 2.75 7.50 -13.61
C ILE A 159 3.76 6.38 -13.34
N ARG A 160 4.81 6.26 -14.14
CA ARG A 160 5.87 5.25 -13.93
C ARG A 160 6.50 5.39 -12.54
N THR A 161 6.74 6.62 -12.10
CA THR A 161 7.30 6.90 -10.77
C THR A 161 6.29 6.64 -9.66
N LEU A 162 5.03 7.05 -9.84
CA LEU A 162 3.96 6.85 -8.85
C LEU A 162 3.66 5.37 -8.60
N LYS A 163 3.66 4.51 -9.63
CA LYS A 163 3.38 3.07 -9.48
C LYS A 163 4.25 2.36 -8.44
N LYS A 164 5.43 2.90 -8.13
CA LYS A 164 6.39 2.34 -7.17
C LYS A 164 6.20 2.88 -5.75
N LYS A 165 5.17 3.68 -5.49
CA LYS A 165 4.97 4.42 -4.23
C LYS A 165 3.63 4.07 -3.60
N ASP A 166 3.61 3.94 -2.27
CA ASP A 166 2.42 3.59 -1.50
C ASP A 166 1.28 4.62 -1.65
N TYR A 167 1.64 5.89 -1.86
CA TYR A 167 0.70 7.00 -2.08
C TYR A 167 0.23 7.14 -3.54
N CYS A 168 0.49 6.18 -4.42
CA CYS A 168 0.08 6.22 -5.83
C CYS A 168 -1.42 6.51 -5.98
N ARG A 169 -2.25 5.72 -5.30
CA ARG A 169 -3.71 5.83 -5.36
C ARG A 169 -4.20 7.18 -4.83
N GLU A 170 -3.56 7.70 -3.77
CA GLU A 170 -3.87 9.01 -3.21
C GLU A 170 -3.63 10.10 -4.26
N VAL A 171 -2.46 10.11 -4.91
CA VAL A 171 -2.07 11.18 -5.86
C VAL A 171 -2.86 11.10 -7.17
N VAL A 172 -3.09 9.89 -7.72
CA VAL A 172 -3.83 9.70 -8.98
C VAL A 172 -5.30 10.10 -8.85
N ASN A 173 -5.90 9.88 -7.67
CA ASN A 173 -7.31 10.20 -7.39
C ASN A 173 -7.49 11.50 -6.60
N ARG A 174 -6.44 12.33 -6.47
CA ARG A 174 -6.58 13.70 -5.97
C ARG A 174 -7.59 14.45 -6.83
N LYS A 175 -8.45 15.22 -6.17
CA LYS A 175 -9.43 16.09 -6.81
C LYS A 175 -8.95 17.54 -6.76
N ASP A 176 -9.06 18.26 -7.87
CA ASP A 176 -8.84 19.70 -7.89
C ASP A 176 -9.97 20.47 -7.18
N LYS A 177 -9.93 21.81 -7.22
CA LYS A 177 -10.94 22.69 -6.61
C LYS A 177 -12.37 22.40 -7.11
N ASP A 178 -12.52 21.86 -8.32
CA ASP A 178 -13.80 21.59 -8.95
C ASP A 178 -14.23 20.13 -8.74
N GLY A 179 -13.51 19.41 -7.88
CA GLY A 179 -13.72 17.98 -7.62
C GLY A 179 -13.22 17.07 -8.75
N ASN A 180 -12.62 17.60 -9.82
CA ASN A 180 -12.19 16.80 -10.95
C ASN A 180 -10.88 16.09 -10.61
N THR A 181 -10.80 14.80 -10.94
CA THR A 181 -9.52 14.07 -11.00
C THR A 181 -8.88 14.25 -12.38
N ALA A 182 -7.60 13.91 -12.54
CA ALA A 182 -6.96 13.86 -13.86
C ALA A 182 -7.73 12.99 -14.88
N LEU A 183 -8.45 11.95 -14.41
CA LEU A 183 -9.30 11.11 -15.27
C LEU A 183 -10.50 11.89 -15.84
N HIS A 184 -11.12 12.78 -15.05
CA HIS A 184 -12.21 13.63 -15.51
C HIS A 184 -11.73 14.62 -16.58
N ILE A 185 -10.53 15.19 -16.40
CA ILE A 185 -9.92 16.10 -17.38
C ILE A 185 -9.65 15.36 -18.70
N ALA A 186 -9.05 14.15 -18.63
CA ALA A 186 -8.76 13.35 -19.81
C ALA A 186 -10.04 12.94 -20.56
N ALA A 187 -11.10 12.62 -19.83
CA ALA A 187 -12.43 12.34 -20.37
C ALA A 187 -13.06 13.55 -21.08
N ARG A 188 -13.04 14.71 -20.41
CA ARG A 188 -13.56 15.98 -20.95
C ARG A 188 -12.88 16.35 -22.26
N ASN A 189 -11.55 16.23 -22.31
CA ASN A 189 -10.73 16.68 -23.43
C ASN A 189 -10.58 15.61 -24.54
N ASN A 190 -11.31 14.49 -24.45
CA ASN A 190 -11.23 13.33 -25.32
C ASN A 190 -9.79 12.80 -25.56
N GLN A 191 -9.08 12.46 -24.49
CA GLN A 191 -7.67 12.03 -24.53
C GLN A 191 -7.53 10.52 -24.24
N PRO A 192 -7.70 9.63 -25.24
CA PRO A 192 -7.78 8.18 -25.04
C PRO A 192 -6.52 7.55 -24.43
N GLU A 193 -5.34 7.97 -24.87
CA GLU A 193 -4.07 7.42 -24.36
C GLU A 193 -3.81 7.82 -22.91
N MET A 194 -4.16 9.05 -22.53
CA MET A 194 -4.07 9.51 -21.15
C MET A 194 -5.05 8.76 -20.24
N LEU A 195 -6.29 8.56 -20.69
CA LEU A 195 -7.28 7.75 -20.00
C LEU A 195 -6.76 6.34 -19.73
N LYS A 196 -6.22 5.66 -20.76
CA LYS A 196 -5.64 4.32 -20.61
C LYS A 196 -4.52 4.30 -19.58
N LEU A 197 -3.60 5.27 -19.62
CA LEU A 197 -2.50 5.36 -18.65
C LEU A 197 -3.00 5.57 -17.21
N LEU A 198 -3.94 6.48 -17.01
CA LEU A 198 -4.52 6.77 -15.70
C LEU A 198 -5.27 5.56 -15.13
N LEU A 199 -6.11 4.90 -15.94
CA LEU A 199 -6.82 3.67 -15.56
C LEU A 199 -5.84 2.54 -15.20
N ASN A 200 -4.77 2.39 -15.98
CA ASN A 200 -3.68 1.45 -15.70
C ASN A 200 -2.87 1.81 -14.43
N CYS A 201 -3.11 2.98 -13.82
CA CYS A 201 -2.49 3.46 -12.60
C CYS A 201 -3.49 3.58 -11.43
N LYS A 202 -4.53 2.72 -11.42
CA LYS A 202 -5.53 2.67 -10.34
C LYS A 202 -6.34 3.98 -10.18
N ALA A 203 -6.56 4.72 -11.27
CA ALA A 203 -7.54 5.80 -11.27
C ALA A 203 -8.97 5.24 -11.11
N ASP A 204 -9.75 5.82 -10.20
CA ASP A 204 -11.12 5.43 -9.94
C ASP A 204 -12.05 6.07 -10.98
N LYS A 205 -12.62 5.23 -11.84
CA LYS A 205 -13.55 5.69 -12.90
C LYS A 205 -14.94 6.05 -12.39
N TYR A 206 -15.25 5.74 -11.12
CA TYR A 206 -16.54 6.00 -10.50
C TYR A 206 -16.49 7.16 -9.50
N ASP A 207 -15.31 7.75 -9.27
CA ASP A 207 -15.22 8.98 -8.49
C ASP A 207 -16.00 10.09 -9.19
N THR A 208 -16.75 10.86 -8.41
CA THR A 208 -17.55 11.99 -8.90
C THR A 208 -16.88 13.32 -8.60
N ASN A 209 -17.03 14.28 -9.49
CA ASN A 209 -16.62 15.67 -9.28
C ASN A 209 -17.63 16.45 -8.42
N GLN A 210 -17.43 17.76 -8.23
CA GLN A 210 -18.33 18.58 -7.41
C GLN A 210 -19.77 18.67 -7.97
N HIS A 211 -19.95 18.41 -9.26
CA HIS A 211 -21.25 18.37 -9.94
C HIS A 211 -21.92 16.99 -9.82
N GLY A 212 -21.28 16.03 -9.13
CA GLY A 212 -21.78 14.67 -9.00
C GLY A 212 -21.54 13.79 -10.24
N LEU A 213 -20.77 14.28 -11.22
CA LEU A 213 -20.52 13.57 -12.47
C LEU A 213 -19.25 12.72 -12.37
N THR A 214 -19.34 11.47 -12.83
CA THR A 214 -18.21 10.58 -13.08
C THR A 214 -17.45 10.98 -14.34
N ALA A 215 -16.23 10.48 -14.52
CA ALA A 215 -15.47 10.69 -15.75
C ALA A 215 -16.22 10.22 -17.01
N LEU A 216 -17.04 9.16 -16.92
CA LEU A 216 -17.86 8.70 -18.05
C LEU A 216 -18.97 9.70 -18.39
N GLU A 217 -19.64 10.25 -17.39
CA GLU A 217 -20.71 11.23 -17.59
C GLU A 217 -20.15 12.55 -18.14
N VAL A 218 -18.99 12.99 -17.65
CA VAL A 218 -18.26 14.13 -18.23
C VAL A 218 -17.91 13.87 -19.70
N ALA A 219 -17.42 12.67 -20.04
CA ALA A 219 -17.15 12.32 -21.44
C ALA A 219 -18.43 12.34 -22.31
N GLN A 220 -19.59 11.97 -21.74
CA GLN A 220 -20.87 12.02 -22.44
C GLN A 220 -21.36 13.45 -22.67
N GLU A 221 -21.29 14.31 -21.65
CA GLU A 221 -21.68 15.72 -21.74
C GLU A 221 -20.88 16.46 -22.83
N HIS A 222 -19.59 16.15 -22.94
CA HIS A 222 -18.69 16.75 -23.92
C HIS A 222 -18.62 16.00 -25.27
N ASN A 223 -19.43 14.95 -25.49
CA ASN A 223 -19.42 14.12 -26.70
C ASN A 223 -18.04 13.50 -27.05
N SER A 224 -17.23 13.18 -26.04
CA SER A 224 -15.89 12.59 -26.15
C SER A 224 -15.95 11.11 -26.55
N ARG A 225 -16.22 10.82 -27.83
CA ARG A 225 -16.53 9.47 -28.34
C ARG A 225 -15.54 8.38 -27.92
N GLU A 226 -14.23 8.62 -28.06
CA GLU A 226 -13.19 7.64 -27.75
C GLU A 226 -13.05 7.43 -26.24
N SER A 227 -13.23 8.51 -25.48
CA SER A 227 -13.25 8.42 -24.02
C SER A 227 -14.45 7.64 -23.51
N ILE A 228 -15.63 7.84 -24.12
CA ILE A 228 -16.84 7.07 -23.83
C ILE A 228 -16.59 5.59 -24.14
N THR A 229 -16.00 5.24 -25.28
CA THR A 229 -15.72 3.83 -25.61
C THR A 229 -14.72 3.20 -24.68
N ILE A 230 -13.68 3.91 -24.24
CA ILE A 230 -12.69 3.40 -23.28
C ILE A 230 -13.29 3.26 -21.87
N LEU A 231 -14.12 4.20 -21.44
CA LEU A 231 -14.71 4.19 -20.09
C LEU A 231 -15.88 3.21 -19.99
N ARG A 232 -16.66 3.02 -21.07
CA ARG A 232 -17.69 1.96 -21.19
C ARG A 232 -17.06 0.58 -21.45
N GLY A 233 -16.01 0.55 -22.26
CA GLY A 233 -15.26 -0.65 -22.57
C GLY A 233 -14.63 -1.19 -21.30
N CYS A 234 -14.99 -2.40 -20.91
CA CYS A 234 -14.25 -3.15 -19.91
C CYS A 234 -12.85 -3.42 -20.45
N PHE A 235 -11.89 -2.52 -20.19
CA PHE A 235 -10.54 -2.99 -19.93
C PHE A 235 -10.68 -3.91 -18.72
N PHE A 236 -10.53 -5.22 -18.93
CA PHE A 236 -10.44 -6.21 -17.88
C PHE A 236 -8.98 -6.29 -17.42
N PRO A 237 -8.53 -5.58 -16.37
CA PRO A 237 -7.64 -6.21 -15.42
C PRO A 237 -8.52 -7.12 -14.59
N VAL A 238 -8.38 -8.42 -14.83
CA VAL A 238 -8.92 -9.55 -14.06
C VAL A 238 -9.32 -9.14 -12.63
N PHE A 239 -10.63 -9.23 -12.34
CA PHE A 239 -11.29 -9.10 -11.03
C PHE A 239 -10.74 -8.04 -10.05
N SER A 240 -11.25 -6.80 -10.10
CA SER A 240 -11.01 -5.81 -9.03
C SER A 240 -12.24 -4.97 -8.58
N ASN A 241 -13.34 -4.94 -9.33
CA ASN A 241 -14.41 -3.97 -9.06
C ASN A 241 -15.67 -4.48 -8.35
N PHE A 242 -15.86 -5.80 -8.16
CA PHE A 242 -16.85 -6.28 -7.20
C PHE A 242 -16.31 -6.22 -5.76
N ASN A 243 -14.98 -6.23 -5.62
CA ASN A 243 -14.30 -6.12 -4.35
C ASN A 243 -14.28 -4.69 -3.78
N HIS A 244 -14.15 -3.60 -4.55
CA HIS A 244 -13.91 -2.26 -3.94
C HIS A 244 -15.07 -1.73 -3.07
N LYS A 245 -16.35 -1.88 -3.47
CA LYS A 245 -17.47 -1.46 -2.61
C LYS A 245 -17.54 -2.29 -1.32
N MET A 246 -17.29 -3.59 -1.42
CA MET A 246 -17.18 -4.48 -0.27
C MET A 246 -15.94 -4.18 0.56
N GLU A 247 -14.76 -3.98 -0.03
CA GLU A 247 -13.50 -3.61 0.61
C GLU A 247 -13.61 -2.27 1.31
N LYS A 248 -14.30 -1.28 0.74
CA LYS A 248 -14.51 0.03 1.37
C LYS A 248 -15.45 -0.09 2.57
N GLN A 249 -16.49 -0.92 2.48
CA GLN A 249 -17.39 -1.21 3.61
C GLN A 249 -16.71 -2.08 4.69
N ILE A 250 -15.94 -3.08 4.28
CA ILE A 250 -15.15 -3.97 5.15
C ILE A 250 -14.05 -3.14 5.82
N MET A 251 -13.34 -2.27 5.09
CA MET A 251 -12.34 -1.36 5.66
C MET A 251 -12.96 -0.36 6.61
N ALA A 252 -14.12 0.23 6.30
CA ALA A 252 -14.81 1.13 7.23
C ALA A 252 -15.28 0.42 8.50
N SER A 253 -15.72 -0.84 8.37
CA SER A 253 -16.11 -1.68 9.52
C SER A 253 -14.89 -2.15 10.30
N ALA A 254 -13.81 -2.48 9.62
CA ALA A 254 -12.54 -2.92 10.18
C ALA A 254 -11.80 -1.79 10.89
N THR A 255 -11.86 -0.55 10.38
CA THR A 255 -11.31 0.63 11.07
C THR A 255 -12.11 0.98 12.31
N LYS A 256 -13.43 0.82 12.28
CA LYS A 256 -14.27 0.99 13.47
C LYS A 256 -13.98 -0.10 14.51
N ALA A 257 -13.89 -1.36 14.09
CA ALA A 257 -13.54 -2.47 14.97
C ALA A 257 -12.11 -2.34 15.52
N SER A 258 -11.13 -1.95 14.70
CA SER A 258 -9.75 -1.74 15.14
C SER A 258 -9.64 -0.58 16.12
N SER A 259 -10.36 0.52 15.87
CA SER A 259 -10.40 1.66 16.81
C SER A 259 -11.00 1.29 18.16
N LEU A 260 -11.86 0.27 18.23
CA LEU A 260 -12.48 -0.19 19.48
C LEU A 260 -11.61 -1.22 20.22
N ILE A 261 -10.93 -2.09 19.49
CA ILE A 261 -10.10 -3.16 20.07
C ILE A 261 -8.72 -2.63 20.49
N PHE A 262 -8.13 -1.72 19.71
CA PHE A 262 -6.74 -1.30 19.88
C PHE A 262 -6.59 0.17 20.31
N HIS A 263 -7.68 0.81 20.74
CA HIS A 263 -7.68 2.18 21.26
C HIS A 263 -6.61 2.37 22.34
N ASP A 264 -5.83 3.44 22.25
CA ASP A 264 -4.79 3.83 23.22
C ASP A 264 -3.70 2.79 23.53
N MET A 265 -3.60 1.70 22.77
CA MET A 265 -2.64 0.64 23.07
C MET A 265 -1.17 1.07 22.89
N ASP A 266 -0.91 2.06 22.03
CA ASP A 266 0.42 2.67 21.88
C ASP A 266 0.82 3.56 23.08
N ASN A 267 -0.14 3.96 23.93
CA ASN A 267 0.06 4.84 25.11
C ASN A 267 0.15 4.09 26.45
N ILE A 268 0.12 2.74 26.42
CA ILE A 268 0.18 1.91 27.63
C ILE A 268 1.59 1.96 28.24
N SER A 269 1.68 2.06 29.57
CA SER A 269 2.93 2.03 30.31
C SER A 269 3.65 0.67 30.16
N ASP A 270 4.97 0.63 30.30
CA ASP A 270 5.71 -0.64 30.19
C ASP A 270 5.31 -1.65 31.28
N GLN A 271 4.91 -1.17 32.46
CA GLN A 271 4.42 -2.01 33.56
C GLN A 271 3.06 -2.64 33.24
N ASP A 272 2.11 -1.85 32.74
CA ASP A 272 0.78 -2.34 32.36
C ASP A 272 0.85 -3.26 31.15
N ARG A 273 1.75 -2.97 30.19
CA ARG A 273 2.00 -3.83 29.03
C ARG A 273 2.49 -5.21 29.44
N ASN A 274 3.45 -5.28 30.37
CA ASN A 274 3.95 -6.56 30.87
C ASN A 274 2.87 -7.33 31.65
N ALA A 275 2.05 -6.64 32.46
CA ALA A 275 0.92 -7.27 33.14
C ALA A 275 -0.13 -7.82 32.14
N LEU A 276 -0.45 -7.05 31.10
CA LEU A 276 -1.35 -7.47 30.03
C LEU A 276 -0.81 -8.67 29.26
N LEU A 277 0.48 -8.70 28.91
CA LEU A 277 1.09 -9.85 28.23
C LEU A 277 0.98 -11.14 29.06
N VAL A 278 1.09 -11.05 30.39
CA VAL A 278 0.86 -12.20 31.28
C VAL A 278 -0.61 -12.64 31.25
N ILE A 279 -1.56 -11.70 31.36
CA ILE A 279 -2.99 -12.00 31.29
C ILE A 279 -3.35 -12.66 29.95
N LEU A 280 -2.82 -12.15 28.85
CA LEU A 280 -3.07 -12.71 27.51
C LEU A 280 -2.42 -14.07 27.33
N GLY A 281 -1.21 -14.28 27.86
CA GLY A 281 -0.58 -15.60 27.89
C GLY A 281 -1.42 -16.62 28.68
N LEU A 282 -2.00 -16.22 29.82
CA LEU A 282 -2.90 -17.05 30.59
C LEU A 282 -4.19 -17.36 29.83
N LEU A 283 -4.81 -16.36 29.19
CA LEU A 283 -6.00 -16.56 28.36
C LEU A 283 -5.74 -17.51 27.18
N LEU A 284 -4.62 -17.36 26.46
CA LEU A 284 -4.20 -18.29 25.42
C LEU A 284 -4.03 -19.71 25.98
N THR A 285 -3.38 -19.85 27.13
CA THR A 285 -3.16 -21.15 27.76
C THR A 285 -4.47 -21.80 28.20
N THR A 286 -5.33 -21.05 28.90
CA THR A 286 -6.62 -21.53 29.41
C THR A 286 -7.56 -21.92 28.27
N THR A 287 -7.62 -21.12 27.20
CA THR A 287 -8.44 -21.46 26.02
C THR A 287 -7.91 -22.68 25.28
N TYR A 288 -6.59 -22.81 25.14
CA TYR A 288 -5.97 -24.00 24.55
C TYR A 288 -6.30 -25.27 25.37
N GLN A 289 -6.16 -25.22 26.69
CA GLN A 289 -6.45 -26.35 27.57
C GLN A 289 -7.94 -26.72 27.61
N ALA A 290 -8.82 -25.72 27.66
CA ALA A 290 -10.27 -25.93 27.59
C ALA A 290 -10.68 -26.60 26.27
N SER A 291 -10.00 -26.28 25.17
CA SER A 291 -10.23 -26.91 23.87
C SER A 291 -9.72 -28.35 23.80
N LEU A 292 -8.63 -28.71 24.49
CA LEU A 292 -8.15 -30.09 24.56
C LEU A 292 -9.00 -30.98 25.47
N SER A 293 -9.66 -30.40 26.46
CA SER A 293 -10.50 -31.10 27.43
C SER A 293 -11.93 -30.60 27.36
N PRO A 294 -12.68 -30.94 26.29
CA PRO A 294 -14.06 -30.51 26.17
C PRO A 294 -14.91 -31.00 27.34
N PRO A 295 -15.97 -30.28 27.72
CA PRO A 295 -16.95 -30.77 28.68
C PRO A 295 -17.50 -32.14 28.27
N GLY A 296 -17.44 -33.11 29.19
CA GLY A 296 -17.79 -34.51 28.91
C GLY A 296 -16.63 -35.37 28.40
N GLY A 297 -15.46 -34.79 28.16
CA GLY A 297 -14.25 -35.49 27.78
C GLY A 297 -14.23 -35.95 26.31
N VAL A 298 -13.25 -36.80 26.02
CA VAL A 298 -13.06 -37.45 24.72
C VAL A 298 -13.30 -38.95 24.85
N TRP A 299 -13.77 -39.58 23.79
CA TRP A 299 -13.97 -41.03 23.73
C TRP A 299 -12.64 -41.77 23.94
N GLN A 300 -12.56 -42.49 25.05
CA GLN A 300 -11.47 -43.41 25.37
C GLN A 300 -11.94 -44.80 24.94
N GLY A 301 -11.27 -45.42 23.96
CA GLY A 301 -11.69 -46.73 23.46
C GLY A 301 -11.71 -47.77 24.58
N ASP A 302 -12.85 -48.44 24.77
CA ASP A 302 -12.99 -49.47 25.80
C ASP A 302 -12.05 -50.65 25.52
N SER A 303 -11.23 -51.01 26.50
CA SER A 303 -10.64 -52.37 26.57
C SER A 303 -11.70 -53.29 27.17
N PRO A 304 -12.04 -54.43 26.55
CA PRO A 304 -13.10 -55.28 27.05
C PRO A 304 -12.60 -56.10 28.24
N SER A 305 -13.13 -55.86 29.44
CA SER A 305 -13.04 -56.83 30.53
C SER A 305 -14.36 -56.93 31.29
N GLU A 306 -15.04 -58.04 31.00
CA GLU A 306 -16.03 -58.80 31.77
C GLU A 306 -17.52 -58.75 31.37
N PRO A 307 -18.22 -59.91 31.44
CA PRO A 307 -19.50 -60.13 30.75
C PRO A 307 -20.74 -60.09 31.68
N PHE A 308 -21.91 -59.91 31.04
CA PHE A 308 -23.30 -59.99 31.55
C PHE A 308 -23.81 -58.74 32.31
N HIS A 309 -25.01 -58.19 32.10
CA HIS A 309 -26.32 -58.71 31.67
C HIS A 309 -27.13 -57.65 30.88
N HIS A 310 -28.08 -58.14 30.08
CA HIS A 310 -29.00 -57.44 29.18
C HIS A 310 -29.77 -56.22 29.75
N ILE A 311 -29.79 -55.13 28.96
CA ILE A 311 -30.91 -54.16 28.85
C ILE A 311 -31.02 -53.76 27.36
N PRO A 312 -32.22 -53.75 26.73
CA PRO A 312 -32.37 -53.27 25.37
C PRO A 312 -32.45 -51.73 25.37
N ILE A 313 -31.52 -51.08 24.68
CA ILE A 313 -31.58 -49.63 24.43
C ILE A 313 -31.47 -49.43 22.92
N GLU A 314 -32.56 -48.91 22.37
CA GLU A 314 -32.68 -48.34 21.03
C GLU A 314 -31.56 -47.33 20.75
N GLU A 315 -31.09 -47.31 19.50
CA GLU A 315 -30.31 -46.22 18.90
C GLU A 315 -29.10 -45.71 19.70
N ARG A 316 -27.97 -46.44 19.62
CA ARG A 316 -26.66 -45.77 19.66
C ARG A 316 -26.13 -45.65 18.25
N ASP A 317 -26.19 -44.43 17.73
CA ASP A 317 -25.33 -43.97 16.67
C ASP A 317 -23.88 -44.40 16.95
N SER A 318 -23.30 -45.03 15.94
CA SER A 318 -21.88 -45.34 15.67
C SER A 318 -20.88 -45.11 16.82
N PRO A 319 -20.06 -46.12 17.22
CA PRO A 319 -18.99 -45.89 18.19
C PRO A 319 -18.04 -44.79 17.69
N GLY A 320 -17.94 -43.71 18.46
CA GLY A 320 -17.06 -42.57 18.13
C GLY A 320 -15.62 -43.03 17.99
N SER A 321 -14.90 -42.48 17.01
CA SER A 321 -13.46 -42.75 16.88
C SER A 321 -12.73 -42.25 18.11
N ILE A 322 -11.80 -43.05 18.62
CA ILE A 322 -10.99 -42.72 19.82
C ILE A 322 -10.40 -41.32 19.68
N GLY A 323 -10.55 -40.49 20.72
CA GLY A 323 -10.05 -39.11 20.76
C GLY A 323 -11.05 -38.04 20.28
N THR A 324 -12.25 -38.41 19.84
CA THR A 324 -13.33 -37.45 19.52
C THR A 324 -14.11 -37.03 20.75
N SER A 325 -14.67 -35.82 20.74
CA SER A 325 -15.47 -35.30 21.86
C SER A 325 -16.77 -36.09 22.05
N VAL A 326 -17.15 -36.29 23.31
CA VAL A 326 -18.43 -36.91 23.71
C VAL A 326 -19.58 -35.90 23.64
N LEU A 327 -19.28 -34.62 23.46
CA LEU A 327 -20.26 -33.54 23.49
C LEU A 327 -21.17 -33.60 22.25
N GLY A 328 -22.47 -33.40 22.45
CA GLY A 328 -23.44 -33.34 21.36
C GLY A 328 -23.11 -32.23 20.36
N GLU A 329 -23.40 -32.47 19.09
CA GLU A 329 -22.99 -31.63 17.95
C GLU A 329 -23.24 -30.12 18.14
N SER A 330 -24.43 -29.74 18.60
CA SER A 330 -24.80 -28.34 18.82
C SER A 330 -24.03 -27.69 19.98
N TYR A 331 -23.87 -28.42 21.09
CA TYR A 331 -23.13 -27.94 22.26
C TYR A 331 -21.63 -27.84 21.96
N PHE A 332 -21.10 -28.77 21.17
CA PHE A 332 -19.74 -28.75 20.66
C PHE A 332 -19.49 -27.48 19.83
N LEU A 333 -20.34 -27.20 18.85
CA LEU A 333 -20.20 -25.99 18.03
C LEU A 333 -20.23 -24.71 18.86
N ILE A 334 -21.19 -24.57 19.79
CA ILE A 334 -21.29 -23.37 20.63
C ILE A 334 -20.03 -23.18 21.48
N PHE A 335 -19.59 -24.23 22.17
CA PHE A 335 -18.42 -24.17 23.03
C PHE A 335 -17.16 -23.78 22.26
N TYR A 336 -16.91 -24.44 21.12
CA TYR A 336 -15.69 -24.25 20.36
C TYR A 336 -15.68 -22.97 19.53
N ILE A 337 -16.84 -22.50 19.04
CA ILE A 337 -16.95 -21.17 18.43
C ILE A 337 -16.52 -20.09 19.43
N LEU A 338 -17.02 -20.15 20.66
CA LEU A 338 -16.67 -19.18 21.70
C LEU A 338 -15.20 -19.28 22.09
N ALA A 339 -14.68 -20.50 22.31
CA ALA A 339 -13.28 -20.73 22.64
C ALA A 339 -12.33 -20.21 21.54
N TYR A 340 -12.70 -20.41 20.28
CA TYR A 340 -11.93 -19.95 19.13
C TYR A 340 -11.89 -18.41 19.04
N VAL A 341 -13.03 -17.74 19.25
CA VAL A 341 -13.09 -16.27 19.28
C VAL A 341 -12.17 -15.70 20.36
N VAL A 342 -12.22 -16.25 21.58
CA VAL A 342 -11.34 -15.80 22.68
C VAL A 342 -9.88 -16.04 22.34
N PHE A 343 -9.53 -17.21 21.81
CA PHE A 343 -8.15 -17.54 21.42
C PHE A 343 -7.60 -16.56 20.37
N ILE A 344 -8.36 -16.30 19.30
CA ILE A 344 -7.94 -15.40 18.22
C ILE A 344 -7.81 -13.96 18.67
N VAL A 345 -8.77 -13.42 19.43
CA VAL A 345 -8.69 -12.05 19.93
C VAL A 345 -7.47 -11.89 20.84
N THR A 346 -7.24 -12.86 21.73
CA THR A 346 -6.09 -12.87 22.64
C THR A 346 -4.77 -12.98 21.87
N PHE A 347 -4.71 -13.81 20.82
CA PHE A 347 -3.56 -13.98 19.94
C PHE A 347 -3.18 -12.66 19.26
N PHE A 348 -4.12 -11.97 18.63
CA PHE A 348 -3.84 -10.71 17.93
C PHE A 348 -3.49 -9.57 18.88
N LEU A 349 -4.11 -9.51 20.07
CA LEU A 349 -3.75 -8.55 21.10
C LEU A 349 -2.33 -8.79 21.62
N THR A 350 -1.93 -10.06 21.76
CA THR A 350 -0.55 -10.44 22.10
C THR A 350 0.43 -9.96 21.04
N LEU A 351 0.16 -10.22 19.75
CA LEU A 351 1.01 -9.73 18.65
C LEU A 351 1.18 -8.21 18.66
N ALA A 352 0.11 -7.49 18.95
CA ALA A 352 0.12 -6.04 18.90
C ALA A 352 0.89 -5.41 20.07
N LEU A 353 0.85 -6.01 21.27
CA LEU A 353 1.64 -5.60 22.43
C LEU A 353 3.14 -5.93 22.31
N LEU A 354 3.55 -6.78 21.35
CA LEU A 354 4.96 -7.14 21.11
C LEU A 354 5.74 -6.10 20.27
N LYS A 355 5.07 -5.07 19.75
CA LYS A 355 5.66 -4.03 18.89
C LYS A 355 6.93 -3.34 19.45
N PRO A 356 7.05 -3.03 20.76
CA PRO A 356 8.20 -2.32 21.33
C PRO A 356 9.46 -3.19 21.50
N PHE A 357 9.33 -4.52 21.39
CA PHE A 357 10.46 -5.42 21.62
C PHE A 357 11.48 -5.37 20.45
N PRO A 358 12.77 -5.67 20.72
CA PRO A 358 13.79 -5.74 19.68
C PRO A 358 13.39 -6.66 18.53
N ASN A 359 13.63 -6.23 17.29
CA ASN A 359 13.16 -6.90 16.07
C ASN A 359 13.45 -8.41 16.03
N GLY A 360 14.64 -8.85 16.46
CA GLY A 360 15.00 -10.27 16.49
C GLY A 360 14.17 -11.10 17.47
N PHE A 361 14.03 -10.61 18.71
CA PHE A 361 13.23 -11.26 19.75
C PHE A 361 11.74 -11.28 19.40
N ARG A 362 11.23 -10.14 18.93
CA ARG A 362 9.86 -9.99 18.44
C ARG A 362 9.55 -11.01 17.34
N THR A 363 10.40 -11.12 16.33
CA THR A 363 10.19 -12.05 15.20
C THR A 363 10.17 -13.51 15.67
N ALA A 364 11.08 -13.89 16.58
CA ALA A 364 11.10 -15.24 17.13
C ALA A 364 9.81 -15.58 17.89
N LEU A 365 9.29 -14.64 18.68
CA LEU A 365 8.06 -14.83 19.43
C LEU A 365 6.82 -14.84 18.53
N GLU A 366 6.79 -14.00 17.49
CA GLU A 366 5.74 -14.02 16.46
C GLU A 366 5.68 -15.39 15.75
N VAL A 367 6.84 -15.99 15.43
CA VAL A 367 6.92 -17.33 14.84
C VAL A 367 6.41 -18.40 15.79
N LEU A 368 6.82 -18.38 17.07
CA LEU A 368 6.37 -19.34 18.07
C LEU A 368 4.86 -19.27 18.30
N LEU A 369 4.31 -18.05 18.36
CA LEU A 369 2.88 -17.84 18.52
C LEU A 369 2.11 -18.37 17.31
N ALA A 370 2.63 -18.17 16.09
CA ALA A 370 2.03 -18.73 14.88
C ALA A 370 1.96 -20.27 14.94
N PHE A 371 3.03 -20.95 15.35
CA PHE A 371 3.02 -22.40 15.56
C PHE A 371 2.01 -22.84 16.62
N LEU A 372 1.86 -22.08 17.72
CA LEU A 372 0.84 -22.35 18.74
C LEU A 372 -0.58 -22.29 18.16
N ALA A 373 -0.87 -21.29 17.32
CA ALA A 373 -2.15 -21.20 16.61
C ALA A 373 -2.36 -22.40 15.67
N MET A 374 -1.30 -22.86 14.98
CA MET A 374 -1.35 -24.07 14.15
C MET A 374 -1.74 -25.31 14.95
N CYS A 375 -1.12 -25.51 16.10
CA CYS A 375 -1.45 -26.63 16.97
C CYS A 375 -2.91 -26.54 17.48
N PHE A 376 -3.39 -25.34 17.79
CA PHE A 376 -4.75 -25.12 18.27
C PHE A 376 -5.80 -25.53 17.22
N ASP A 377 -5.71 -25.03 15.99
CA ASP A 377 -6.67 -25.37 14.93
C ASP A 377 -6.62 -26.85 14.51
N GLN A 378 -5.42 -27.44 14.49
CA GLN A 378 -5.26 -28.87 14.21
C GLN A 378 -5.87 -29.74 15.32
N SER A 379 -5.64 -29.38 16.59
CA SER A 379 -6.23 -30.11 17.72
C SER A 379 -7.76 -30.05 17.72
N LEU A 380 -8.34 -28.90 17.39
CA LEU A 380 -9.78 -28.72 17.26
C LEU A 380 -10.37 -29.61 16.16
N SER A 381 -9.70 -29.65 15.01
CA SER A 381 -10.11 -30.49 13.88
C SER A 381 -10.09 -31.98 14.23
N SER A 382 -9.14 -32.41 15.08
CA SER A 382 -9.02 -33.82 15.50
C SER A 382 -10.02 -34.22 16.59
N ILE A 383 -10.47 -33.30 17.45
CA ILE A 383 -11.40 -33.58 18.55
C ILE A 383 -12.87 -33.55 18.07
N ALA A 384 -13.15 -32.99 16.90
CA ALA A 384 -14.50 -32.88 16.36
C ALA A 384 -15.23 -34.24 16.26
N PRO A 385 -16.50 -34.33 16.71
CA PRO A 385 -17.24 -35.60 16.77
C PRO A 385 -17.58 -36.15 15.38
N THR A 386 -17.78 -35.27 14.38
CA THR A 386 -18.04 -35.66 13.00
C THR A 386 -17.20 -34.86 12.01
N PHE A 387 -16.93 -35.46 10.85
CA PHE A 387 -16.20 -34.80 9.77
C PHE A 387 -16.89 -33.50 9.31
N SER A 388 -18.24 -33.48 9.28
CA SER A 388 -19.03 -32.31 8.91
C SER A 388 -18.81 -31.14 9.86
N ILE A 389 -18.75 -31.40 11.17
CA ILE A 389 -18.47 -30.39 12.20
C ILE A 389 -17.04 -29.89 12.10
N ALA A 390 -16.08 -30.79 11.87
CA ALA A 390 -14.69 -30.40 11.64
C ALA A 390 -14.53 -29.47 10.43
N VAL A 391 -15.25 -29.72 9.33
CA VAL A 391 -15.28 -28.84 8.15
C VAL A 391 -15.93 -27.50 8.49
N THR A 392 -17.06 -27.50 9.20
CA THR A 392 -17.78 -26.29 9.61
C THR A 392 -16.91 -25.39 10.47
N LEU A 393 -16.23 -25.95 11.48
CA LEU A 393 -15.31 -25.20 12.34
C LEU A 393 -14.10 -24.67 11.58
N ARG A 394 -13.56 -25.42 10.61
CA ARG A 394 -12.45 -24.94 9.77
C ARG A 394 -12.85 -23.77 8.89
N ILE A 395 -14.05 -23.80 8.29
CA ILE A 395 -14.58 -22.68 7.51
C ILE A 395 -14.74 -21.45 8.41
N PHE A 396 -15.34 -21.62 9.59
CA PHE A 396 -15.53 -20.55 10.57
C PHE A 396 -14.20 -19.95 11.05
N SER A 397 -13.24 -20.81 11.42
CA SER A 397 -11.86 -20.48 11.81
C SER A 397 -11.18 -19.61 10.74
N THR A 398 -11.24 -20.04 9.49
CA THR A 398 -10.65 -19.33 8.35
C THR A 398 -11.29 -17.97 8.13
N ILE A 399 -12.63 -17.86 8.20
CA ILE A 399 -13.35 -16.59 8.01
C ILE A 399 -12.97 -15.58 9.10
N ILE A 400 -12.96 -16.00 10.37
CA ILE A 400 -12.60 -15.14 11.50
C ILE A 400 -11.14 -14.70 11.40
N PHE A 401 -10.24 -15.61 11.04
CA PHE A 401 -8.85 -15.29 10.89
C PHE A 401 -8.62 -14.24 9.80
N ILE A 402 -9.25 -14.42 8.62
CA ILE A 402 -9.20 -13.44 7.53
C ILE A 402 -9.72 -12.07 8.01
N LEU A 403 -10.86 -12.06 8.72
CA LEU A 403 -11.44 -10.82 9.27
C LEU A 403 -10.46 -10.10 10.21
N MET A 404 -9.77 -10.84 11.07
CA MET A 404 -8.79 -10.26 12.01
C MET A 404 -7.51 -9.77 11.33
N VAL A 405 -7.05 -10.44 10.29
CA VAL A 405 -5.95 -9.94 9.46
C VAL A 405 -6.32 -8.60 8.81
N PHE A 406 -7.54 -8.47 8.27
CA PHE A 406 -8.01 -7.19 7.72
C PHE A 406 -8.07 -6.09 8.78
N VAL A 407 -8.57 -6.38 9.98
CA VAL A 407 -8.59 -5.44 11.11
C VAL A 407 -7.17 -5.00 11.50
N CYS A 408 -6.20 -5.91 11.47
CA CYS A 408 -4.80 -5.60 11.79
C CYS A 408 -4.09 -4.77 10.70
N ILE A 409 -4.32 -5.09 9.42
CA ILE A 409 -3.81 -4.30 8.29
C ILE A 409 -4.37 -2.88 8.33
N ALA A 410 -5.68 -2.74 8.60
CA ALA A 410 -6.34 -1.45 8.74
C ALA A 410 -5.75 -0.59 9.88
N TYR A 411 -5.12 -1.21 10.88
CA TYR A 411 -4.56 -0.53 12.04
C TYR A 411 -3.03 -0.31 11.98
N HIS A 412 -2.35 -0.65 10.88
CA HIS A 412 -0.90 -0.44 10.67
C HIS A 412 0.05 -0.99 11.76
N GLN A 413 -0.44 -1.75 12.74
CA GLN A 413 0.31 -2.05 13.96
C GLN A 413 1.02 -3.42 13.92
N VAL A 414 0.55 -4.33 13.05
CA VAL A 414 1.08 -5.70 12.92
C VAL A 414 2.12 -5.75 11.79
N SER A 415 3.24 -6.45 12.04
CA SER A 415 4.32 -6.57 11.05
C SER A 415 3.82 -7.30 9.79
N LYS A 416 4.14 -6.81 8.59
CA LYS A 416 3.84 -7.53 7.33
C LYS A 416 4.37 -8.97 7.35
N LEU A 417 5.45 -9.21 8.10
CA LEU A 417 6.07 -10.51 8.33
C LEU A 417 5.18 -11.47 9.14
N SER A 418 4.60 -11.02 10.25
CA SER A 418 3.71 -11.87 11.07
C SER A 418 2.44 -12.25 10.31
N VAL A 419 1.84 -11.32 9.55
CA VAL A 419 0.71 -11.63 8.66
C VAL A 419 1.10 -12.67 7.60
N SER A 420 2.33 -12.61 7.08
CA SER A 420 2.83 -13.58 6.09
C SER A 420 3.13 -14.96 6.69
N ILE A 421 3.71 -15.04 7.88
CA ILE A 421 4.00 -16.31 8.58
C ILE A 421 2.70 -17.02 8.95
N VAL A 422 1.70 -16.26 9.38
CA VAL A 422 0.38 -16.81 9.70
C VAL A 422 -0.45 -17.05 8.43
N GLY A 423 -0.20 -16.36 7.31
CA GLY A 423 -0.74 -16.74 6.00
C GLY A 423 -0.33 -18.17 5.56
N CYS A 424 0.88 -18.61 5.95
CA CYS A 424 1.32 -20.00 5.78
C CYS A 424 0.58 -21.01 6.68
N TRP A 425 -0.18 -20.57 7.69
CA TRP A 425 -1.05 -21.42 8.54
C TRP A 425 -2.27 -21.97 7.78
N ILE A 426 -2.80 -21.19 6.85
CA ILE A 426 -4.01 -21.53 6.07
C ILE A 426 -3.68 -22.56 4.98
N PHE A 427 -2.43 -22.61 4.51
CA PHE A 427 -2.06 -23.37 3.31
C PHE A 427 -1.98 -24.91 3.49
N PRO A 428 -1.50 -25.47 4.63
CA PRO A 428 -1.37 -26.92 4.80
C PRO A 428 -2.72 -27.63 5.05
N SER A 429 -3.72 -26.95 5.60
CA SER A 429 -4.99 -27.56 6.01
C SER A 429 -6.01 -27.71 4.87
N TYR A 430 -5.92 -26.89 3.81
CA TYR A 430 -6.74 -27.04 2.60
C TYR A 430 -6.27 -28.19 1.69
N SER A 431 -5.01 -28.59 1.76
CA SER A 431 -4.40 -29.52 0.78
C SER A 431 -4.66 -31.01 1.06
N LEU A 432 -5.06 -31.39 2.28
CA LEU A 432 -5.14 -32.81 2.65
C LEU A 432 -6.55 -33.41 2.72
N SER A 433 -7.64 -32.62 2.75
CA SER A 433 -8.98 -33.16 3.10
C SER A 433 -10.13 -32.93 2.11
N LEU A 434 -9.94 -32.16 1.03
CA LEU A 434 -10.95 -32.06 -0.05
C LEU A 434 -10.64 -33.09 -1.15
N PHE A 435 -11.13 -34.30 -0.90
CA PHE A 435 -11.38 -35.44 -1.80
C PHE A 435 -11.01 -35.33 -3.29
N ALA A 436 -10.28 -36.36 -3.74
CA ALA A 436 -10.41 -37.05 -5.02
C ALA A 436 -11.18 -36.31 -6.15
N GLY A 437 -10.44 -35.56 -6.97
CA GLY A 437 -10.85 -35.21 -8.32
C GLY A 437 -11.54 -33.85 -8.48
N GLU A 438 -10.76 -32.80 -8.76
CA GLU A 438 -10.85 -32.01 -9.99
C GLU A 438 -9.82 -30.85 -9.96
N LYS A 439 -8.98 -30.80 -10.98
CA LYS A 439 -7.78 -29.95 -11.05
C LYS A 439 -8.07 -28.45 -11.25
N VAL A 440 -9.32 -28.07 -11.58
CA VAL A 440 -9.65 -26.71 -12.02
C VAL A 440 -9.84 -25.73 -10.86
N VAL A 441 -10.43 -26.18 -9.75
CA VAL A 441 -10.68 -25.31 -8.58
C VAL A 441 -9.38 -25.04 -7.81
N ALA A 442 -8.49 -26.04 -7.71
CA ALA A 442 -7.17 -25.89 -7.10
C ALA A 442 -6.30 -24.83 -7.83
N VAL A 443 -6.39 -24.76 -9.16
CA VAL A 443 -5.67 -23.76 -9.97
C VAL A 443 -6.20 -22.34 -9.70
N ILE A 444 -7.51 -22.17 -9.56
CA ILE A 444 -8.13 -20.86 -9.28
C ILE A 444 -7.74 -20.35 -7.89
N GLN A 445 -7.63 -21.24 -6.90
CA GLN A 445 -7.30 -20.88 -5.51
C GLN A 445 -5.81 -20.59 -5.30
N VAL A 446 -4.91 -21.37 -5.93
CA VAL A 446 -3.45 -21.08 -5.96
C VAL A 446 -3.18 -19.77 -6.72
N PHE A 447 -3.95 -19.47 -7.76
CA PHE A 447 -3.83 -18.24 -8.54
C PHE A 447 -4.29 -17.00 -7.77
N LEU A 448 -5.35 -17.09 -6.96
CA LEU A 448 -5.79 -16.01 -6.07
C LEU A 448 -4.76 -15.72 -4.96
N LEU A 449 -4.16 -16.78 -4.38
CA LEU A 449 -3.15 -16.63 -3.33
C LEU A 449 -1.82 -16.09 -3.89
N PHE A 450 -1.46 -16.49 -5.11
CA PHE A 450 -0.34 -15.91 -5.86
C PHE A 450 -0.57 -14.41 -6.09
N LEU A 451 -1.77 -14.00 -6.53
CA LEU A 451 -2.09 -12.58 -6.77
C LEU A 451 -2.07 -11.71 -5.50
N VAL A 452 -2.44 -12.25 -4.34
CA VAL A 452 -2.40 -11.52 -3.06
C VAL A 452 -0.97 -11.39 -2.51
N LEU A 453 -0.09 -12.36 -2.78
CA LEU A 453 1.30 -12.38 -2.29
C LEU A 453 2.33 -11.82 -3.28
N TYR A 454 2.01 -11.70 -4.58
CA TYR A 454 2.99 -11.37 -5.61
C TYR A 454 3.56 -9.96 -5.53
N ASP A 455 2.89 -9.02 -4.85
CA ASP A 455 3.29 -7.60 -4.94
C ASP A 455 4.44 -7.20 -3.99
N GLU A 456 4.81 -8.01 -2.99
CA GLU A 456 5.98 -7.69 -2.11
C GLU A 456 6.84 -8.88 -1.64
N PHE A 457 6.48 -10.13 -1.94
CA PHE A 457 7.03 -11.32 -1.26
C PHE A 457 8.45 -11.74 -1.66
N TRP A 458 8.94 -11.38 -2.86
CA TRP A 458 10.19 -11.96 -3.41
C TRP A 458 11.50 -11.27 -2.98
N LYS A 459 11.64 -10.94 -1.70
CA LYS A 459 12.95 -10.53 -1.13
C LYS A 459 13.48 -11.39 0.02
N GLY A 460 12.72 -12.34 0.57
CA GLY A 460 13.16 -13.13 1.74
C GLY A 460 12.95 -14.65 1.70
N THR A 461 12.26 -15.19 0.69
CA THR A 461 11.60 -16.49 0.82
C THR A 461 12.34 -17.70 0.25
N ILE A 462 13.66 -17.78 0.41
CA ILE A 462 14.39 -19.01 0.07
C ILE A 462 14.32 -20.04 1.22
N LEU A 463 14.10 -19.59 2.47
CA LEU A 463 14.14 -20.46 3.65
C LEU A 463 12.83 -21.24 3.91
N VAL A 464 11.66 -20.65 3.62
CA VAL A 464 10.33 -21.24 3.94
C VAL A 464 9.93 -22.34 2.96
N VAL A 465 10.41 -22.25 1.72
CA VAL A 465 10.19 -23.28 0.68
C VAL A 465 10.87 -24.60 1.07
N GLY A 466 12.01 -24.55 1.79
CA GLY A 466 12.71 -25.74 2.28
C GLY A 466 11.92 -26.55 3.33
N TYR A 467 11.18 -25.88 4.21
CA TYR A 467 10.38 -26.57 5.24
C TYR A 467 9.12 -27.22 4.64
N SER A 468 8.54 -26.57 3.63
CA SER A 468 7.37 -27.07 2.89
C SER A 468 7.72 -28.31 2.04
N LEU A 469 8.93 -28.35 1.48
CA LEU A 469 9.45 -29.51 0.75
C LEU A 469 9.77 -30.71 1.65
N PHE A 470 10.11 -30.48 2.92
CA PHE A 470 10.44 -31.55 3.87
C PHE A 470 9.21 -32.37 4.28
N LEU A 471 8.03 -31.75 4.36
CA LEU A 471 6.75 -32.44 4.58
C LEU A 471 6.27 -33.25 3.37
N TRP A 472 6.81 -33.00 2.17
CA TRP A 472 6.48 -33.77 0.96
C TRP A 472 7.22 -35.10 0.87
N MET A 473 8.26 -35.32 1.68
CA MET A 473 9.13 -36.52 1.63
C MET A 473 8.70 -37.66 2.57
N GLY A 474 7.62 -37.52 3.34
CA GLY A 474 7.10 -38.58 4.20
C GLY A 474 5.80 -39.18 3.66
N ILE A 475 5.78 -40.52 3.43
CA ILE A 475 4.66 -41.44 3.04
C ILE A 475 4.82 -42.00 1.59
N PRO A 476 4.67 -43.33 1.32
CA PRO A 476 5.80 -44.18 0.90
C PRO A 476 5.77 -44.72 -0.55
N CYS A 477 6.99 -44.93 -1.07
CA CYS A 477 7.54 -45.92 -2.02
C CYS A 477 6.78 -46.56 -3.22
N CYS A 478 5.49 -46.34 -3.49
CA CYS A 478 4.83 -47.12 -4.57
C CYS A 478 4.64 -46.45 -5.93
N ILE A 479 5.07 -45.19 -6.14
CA ILE A 479 4.86 -44.49 -7.43
C ILE A 479 6.19 -43.89 -7.94
N ARG A 480 7.23 -44.72 -8.05
CA ARG A 480 8.55 -44.31 -8.57
C ARG A 480 8.79 -44.66 -10.05
N ARG A 481 7.76 -45.07 -10.80
CA ARG A 481 7.90 -45.47 -12.21
C ARG A 481 6.81 -44.89 -13.10
N MET A 482 6.74 -43.57 -13.24
CA MET A 482 6.11 -42.98 -14.43
C MET A 482 6.47 -41.51 -14.68
N LEU A 483 7.70 -41.10 -14.38
CA LEU A 483 8.22 -39.81 -14.86
C LEU A 483 9.72 -39.93 -15.17
N VAL A 484 10.01 -40.66 -16.24
CA VAL A 484 11.16 -40.36 -17.10
C VAL A 484 10.55 -40.26 -18.50
N ILE A 485 10.89 -39.17 -19.20
CA ILE A 485 10.46 -38.79 -20.55
C ILE A 485 9.12 -38.02 -20.61
N LEU A 486 9.16 -36.71 -20.31
CA LEU A 486 9.09 -35.62 -21.29
C LEU A 486 9.24 -34.26 -20.59
#